data_AF-A0A7C7J7R6-F1
#
_entry.id   AF-A0A7C7J7R6-F1
#
_cell.length_a   1.000
_cell.length_b   1.000
_cell.length_c   1.000
_cell.angle_alpha   90.00
_cell.angle_beta   90.00
_cell.angle_gamma   90.00
#
_symmetry.space_group_name_H-M   'P 1'
#
loop_
_entity.id
_entity.type
_entity.pdbx_description
1 polymer ?
#
loop_
_entity_poly.entity_id
_entity_poly.type
_entity_poly.pdbx_seq_one_letter_code
_entity_poly.pdbx_strand_id
1 'polypeptide(L)' 'MSSVLLVLFGFLVFFLGFRFYSTWLSKRIFGLDEKIKTPAHEYRDDVDFLPTKKHILFGHHFTSIAG' A
#
# COMPACT_ATOMS: atom_id res chain seq x y z
N MET A 1 -0.87 -6.55 -35.45
CA MET A 1 -0.33 -5.70 -34.36
C MET A 1 0.67 -6.54 -33.59
N SER A 2 1.83 -5.98 -33.21
CA SER A 2 2.81 -6.72 -32.40
C SER A 2 2.23 -7.03 -31.02
N SER A 3 2.23 -8.30 -30.60
CA SER A 3 1.70 -8.72 -29.29
C SER A 3 2.40 -8.02 -28.12
N VAL A 4 3.68 -7.64 -28.30
CA VAL A 4 4.45 -6.88 -27.31
C VAL A 4 3.82 -5.50 -27.07
N LEU A 5 3.34 -4.82 -28.12
CA LEU A 5 2.69 -3.51 -27.99
C LEU A 5 1.38 -3.61 -27.20
N LEU A 6 0.63 -4.70 -27.38
CA LEU A 6 -0.61 -4.93 -26.65
C LEU A 6 -0.34 -5.15 -25.16
N VAL A 7 0.69 -5.93 -24.81
CA VAL A 7 1.12 -6.14 -23.42
C VAL A 7 1.57 -4.84 -22.76
N LEU A 8 2.41 -4.05 -23.45
CA LEU A 8 2.87 -2.76 -22.95
C LEU A 8 1.70 -1.80 -22.71
N PHE A 9 0.74 -1.76 -23.63
CA PHE A 9 -0.47 -0.96 -23.47
C PHE A 9 -1.30 -1.41 -22.26
N GLY A 10 -1.48 -2.72 -22.08
CA GLY A 10 -2.15 -3.28 -20.90
C GLY A 10 -1.49 -2.84 -19.60
N PHE A 11 -0.17 -2.99 -19.49
CA PHE A 11 0.58 -2.53 -18.31
C PHE A 11 0.43 -1.04 -18.08
N LEU A 12 0.44 -0.22 -19.14
CA LEU A 12 0.21 1.22 -19.02
C LEU A 12 -1.16 1.51 -18.42
N VAL A 13 -2.22 0.86 -18.92
CA VAL A 13 -3.59 1.05 -18.39
C VAL A 13 -3.69 0.62 -16.93
N PHE A 14 -3.15 -0.54 -16.57
CA PHE A 14 -3.15 -1.01 -15.18
C PHE A 14 -2.34 -0.09 -14.27
N PHE A 15 -1.19 0.40 -14.73
CA PHE A 15 -0.37 1.34 -13.99
C PHE A 15 -1.10 2.66 -13.74
N LEU A 16 -1.75 3.22 -14.77
CA LEU A 16 -2.54 4.45 -14.63
C LEU A 16 -3.73 4.24 -13.68
N GLY A 17 -4.45 3.12 -13.83
CA GLY A 17 -5.53 2.72 -12.93
C GLY A 17 -5.06 2.66 -11.48
N PHE A 18 -3.97 1.93 -11.22
CA PHE A 18 -3.35 1.87 -9.90
C PHE A 18 -2.95 3.26 -9.40
N ARG A 19 -2.26 4.07 -10.20
CA ARG A 19 -1.73 5.38 -9.78
C ARG A 19 -2.81 6.38 -9.42
N PHE A 20 -3.87 6.48 -10.23
CA PHE A 20 -4.95 7.44 -9.99
C PHE A 20 -5.91 6.95 -8.90
N TYR A 21 -6.32 5.69 -8.96
CA TYR A 21 -7.28 5.14 -8.00
C TYR A 21 -6.70 5.03 -6.60
N SER A 22 -5.47 4.50 -6.44
CA SER A 22 -4.82 4.39 -5.12
C SER A 22 -4.60 5.77 -4.48
N THR A 23 -4.27 6.79 -5.27
CA THR A 23 -4.06 8.15 -4.77
C THR A 23 -5.38 8.82 -4.37
N TRP A 24 -6.44 8.61 -5.14
CA TRP A 24 -7.76 9.10 -4.77
C TRP A 24 -8.23 8.43 -3.48
N LEU A 25 -8.08 7.12 -3.39
CA LEU A 25 -8.45 6.32 -2.22
C LEU A 25 -7.68 6.74 -0.97
N SER A 26 -6.35 6.88 -1.07
CA SER A 26 -5.50 7.29 0.06
C SER A 26 -5.84 8.68 0.59
N LYS A 27 -6.17 9.63 -0.30
CA LYS A 27 -6.44 11.02 0.08
C LYS A 27 -7.89 11.28 0.49
N ARG A 28 -8.85 10.69 -0.22
CA ARG A 28 -10.28 11.03 -0.06
C ARG A 28 -11.02 10.12 0.90
N ILE A 29 -10.63 8.84 0.97
CA ILE A 29 -11.30 7.87 1.85
C ILE A 29 -10.48 7.69 3.12
N PHE A 30 -9.19 7.34 3.00
CA PHE A 30 -8.38 6.98 4.16
C PHE A 30 -7.67 8.16 4.84
N GLY A 31 -7.50 9.29 4.14
CA GLY A 31 -6.80 10.46 4.70
C GLY A 31 -5.38 10.14 5.18
N LEU A 32 -4.64 9.31 4.44
CA LEU A 32 -3.29 8.90 4.85
C LEU A 32 -2.35 10.10 4.90
N ASP A 33 -1.72 10.30 6.06
CA ASP A 33 -0.71 11.35 6.27
C ASP A 33 0.56 10.74 6.86
N GLU A 34 1.67 10.91 6.14
CA GLU A 34 2.99 10.41 6.54
C GLU A 34 3.57 11.15 7.74
N LYS A 35 3.03 12.33 8.09
CA LYS A 35 3.44 13.09 9.27
C LYS A 35 2.85 12.56 10.57
N ILE A 36 1.80 11.74 10.49
CA ILE A 36 1.19 11.12 11.67
C ILE A 36 2.12 10.01 12.16
N LYS A 37 2.61 10.16 13.39
CA LYS A 37 3.40 9.12 14.06
C LYS A 37 2.46 7.98 14.42
N THR A 38 2.83 6.75 14.05
CA THR A 38 1.96 5.60 14.38
C THR A 38 2.00 5.31 15.88
N PRO A 39 0.92 4.75 16.46
CA PRO A 39 0.87 4.38 17.87
C PRO A 39 2.05 3.51 18.31
N ALA A 40 2.51 2.60 17.45
CA ALA A 40 3.70 1.77 17.68
C ALA A 40 4.96 2.58 18.03
N HIS A 41 5.10 3.81 17.52
CA HIS A 41 6.22 4.70 17.83
C HIS A 41 5.89 5.75 18.88
N GLU A 42 4.61 6.11 19.08
CA GLU A 42 4.20 7.14 20.05
C GLU A 42 4.02 6.56 21.46
N TYR A 43 3.37 5.40 21.58
CA TYR A 43 3.04 4.74 22.85
C TYR A 43 3.87 3.48 23.07
N ARG A 44 5.12 3.48 22.57
CA ARG A 44 5.98 2.30 22.59
C ARG A 44 6.14 1.73 24.01
N ASP A 45 5.76 0.47 24.18
CA ASP A 45 5.86 -0.27 25.45
C ASP A 45 6.61 -1.61 25.32
N ASP A 46 7.06 -1.95 24.11
CA ASP A 46 7.72 -3.21 23.75
C ASP A 46 6.87 -4.49 24.00
N VAL A 47 5.55 -4.33 24.18
CA VAL A 47 4.56 -5.42 24.30
C VAL A 47 3.47 -5.28 23.23
N ASP A 48 2.59 -4.29 23.37
CA ASP A 48 1.46 -4.06 22.46
C ASP A 48 1.81 -3.06 21.35
N PHE A 49 2.69 -2.10 21.65
CA PHE A 49 3.14 -1.05 20.73
C PHE A 49 4.63 -1.22 20.43
N LEU A 50 4.93 -2.03 19.40
CA LEU A 50 6.30 -2.28 18.94
C LEU A 50 6.49 -1.91 17.45
N PRO A 51 7.41 -1.00 17.10
CA PRO A 51 7.72 -0.70 15.71
C PRO A 51 8.21 -1.92 14.95
N THR A 52 7.50 -2.28 13.88
CA THR A 52 7.83 -3.42 13.03
C THR A 52 8.24 -2.96 11.63
N LYS A 53 9.14 -3.72 11.00
CA LYS A 53 9.60 -3.42 9.63
C LYS A 53 8.43 -3.48 8.64
N LYS A 54 8.35 -2.50 7.73
CA LYS A 54 7.25 -2.36 6.76
C LYS A 54 6.98 -3.61 5.92
N HIS A 55 8.02 -4.35 5.53
CA HIS A 55 7.86 -5.57 4.72
C HIS A 55 7.22 -6.74 5.49
N ILE A 56 7.43 -6.81 6.80
CA ILE A 56 6.78 -7.81 7.66
C ILE A 56 5.29 -7.50 7.77
N LEU A 57 4.95 -6.23 8.04
CA LEU A 57 3.57 -5.75 8.07
C LEU A 57 2.86 -6.00 6.74
N PHE A 58 3.52 -5.70 5.61
CA PHE A 58 3.01 -6.02 4.29
C PHE A 58 2.71 -7.51 4.13
N GLY A 59 3.62 -8.39 4.56
CA GLY A 59 3.40 -9.83 4.55
C GLY A 59 2.15 -10.24 5.31
N HIS A 60 1.97 -9.75 6.55
CA HIS A 60 0.78 -10.02 7.35
C HIS A 60 -0.52 -9.51 6.70
N HIS A 61 -0.51 -8.31 6.14
CA HIS A 61 -1.68 -7.78 5.42
C HIS A 61 -1.98 -8.60 4.17
N PHE A 62 -0.93 -8.97 3.43
CA PHE A 62 -1.08 -9.75 2.22
C PHE A 62 -1.65 -11.14 2.50
N THR A 63 -1.18 -11.83 3.56
CA THR A 63 -1.75 -13.12 3.97
C THR A 63 -3.23 -12.98 4.33
N SER A 64 -3.63 -11.92 5.04
CA SER A 64 -5.05 -11.69 5.35
C SER A 64 -5.92 -11.42 4.11
N ILE A 65 -5.34 -10.91 3.03
CA ILE A 65 -6.02 -10.70 1.75
C ILE A 65 -6.07 -12.00 0.93
N ALA A 66 -4.98 -12.77 0.94
CA ALA A 66 -4.81 -13.97 0.12
C ALA A 66 -5.42 -15.24 0.73
N GLY A 67 -5.62 -15.27 2.05
CA GLY A 67 -6.00 -16.47 2.81
C GLY A 67 -4.79 -17.17 3.42
#